data_AF-A0A8T5SU80-F1
#
_entry.id   AF-A0A8T5SU80-F1
#
_cell.length_a   1.000
_cell.length_b   1.000
_cell.length_c   1.000
_cell.angle_alpha   90.00
_cell.angle_beta   90.00
_cell.angle_gamma   90.00
#
_symmetry.space_group_name_H-M   'P 1'
#
loop_
_entity.id
_entity.type
_entity.pdbx_description
1 polymer ?
#
loop_
_entity_poly.entity_id
_entity_poly.type
_entity_poly.pdbx_seq_one_letter_code
_entity_poly.pdbx_strand_id
1 'polypeptide(L)'
;MSPKRILRYSFLFLCYSILAIFTLVTVLYLFFDSSLFGWLIALFYPSIAPLLSIVYISSGIIIIRFSFMKKRRGMIIVSALCIFLFIGAIIPYAAIPGGIAEAESQMGGIYGTAYDNLDTSQMRPVPYSLYDSMYGVPIDESRFSVQENVKYLDNGVDSFYFDWYRPTGEGPFPVIIALHGGAWVIGDKGSMNVILFNRYFASQGYVVFDLQYGLFDIESLSGEAAATFGAFSTLGGGLSPDYNGSYTLQQQIENIGEFTKVLDLNSSKYSADLNNVFVVGRSAGGQMASLVTLGHQNPLYAGNFSGSMIIKGGIWIYPATNFTRTESGFFDALMEGSLPIEEQYNKLSAAFLITNSTVTPPIMIVHGSKDGL
;
A
#
# COMPACT_ATOMS: atom_id res chain seq x y z
N MET A 1 47.81 -15.26 9.38
CA MET A 1 47.21 -15.44 8.04
C MET A 1 47.42 -14.16 7.24
N SER A 2 47.75 -14.19 5.95
CA SER A 2 48.04 -12.92 5.22
C SER A 2 46.76 -12.10 4.98
N PRO A 3 46.83 -10.75 4.93
CA PRO A 3 45.67 -9.89 4.69
C PRO A 3 44.87 -10.28 3.43
N LYS A 4 45.57 -10.66 2.35
CA LYS A 4 44.94 -11.16 1.11
C LYS A 4 44.15 -12.46 1.31
N ARG A 5 44.62 -13.38 2.16
CA ARG A 5 43.90 -14.62 2.47
C ARG A 5 42.67 -14.32 3.31
N ILE A 6 42.80 -13.47 4.34
CA ILE A 6 41.67 -13.07 5.19
C ILE A 6 40.57 -12.46 4.33
N LEU A 7 40.90 -11.47 3.50
CA LEU A 7 39.94 -10.81 2.61
C LEU A 7 39.20 -11.80 1.69
N ARG A 8 39.93 -12.77 1.11
CA ARG A 8 39.34 -13.81 0.27
C ARG A 8 38.35 -14.69 1.04
N TYR A 9 38.71 -15.15 2.24
CA TYR A 9 37.83 -16.00 3.03
C TYR A 9 36.61 -15.23 3.54
N SER A 10 36.77 -13.97 3.95
CA SER A 10 35.66 -13.09 4.31
C SER A 10 34.68 -12.91 3.14
N PHE A 11 35.20 -12.66 1.93
CA PHE A 11 34.36 -12.48 0.75
C PHE A 11 33.65 -13.76 0.32
N LEU A 12 34.34 -14.91 0.39
CA LEU A 12 33.72 -16.22 0.15
C LEU A 12 32.63 -16.52 1.18
N PHE A 13 32.90 -16.27 2.46
CA PHE A 13 31.92 -16.44 3.53
C PHE A 13 30.66 -15.63 3.24
N LEU A 14 30.81 -14.34 2.90
CA LEU A 14 29.70 -13.48 2.49
C LEU A 14 28.91 -14.06 1.31
N CYS A 15 29.57 -14.48 0.23
CA CYS A 15 28.89 -15.08 -0.93
C CYS A 15 28.12 -16.36 -0.57
N TYR A 16 28.69 -17.25 0.25
CA TYR A 16 27.99 -18.45 0.70
C TYR A 16 26.80 -18.11 1.60
N SER A 17 26.95 -17.17 2.53
CA SER A 17 25.86 -16.72 3.40
C SER A 17 24.71 -16.11 2.60
N ILE A 18 25.01 -15.26 1.62
CA ILE A 18 24.01 -14.68 0.71
C ILE A 18 23.26 -15.79 -0.01
N LEU A 19 23.95 -16.71 -0.69
CA LEU A 19 23.27 -17.78 -1.42
C LEU A 19 22.44 -18.66 -0.48
N ALA A 20 22.93 -18.99 0.71
CA ALA A 20 22.19 -19.81 1.68
C ALA A 20 20.92 -19.11 2.18
N ILE A 21 21.02 -17.86 2.64
CA ILE A 21 19.90 -17.06 3.15
C ILE A 21 18.85 -16.90 2.05
N PHE A 22 19.25 -16.48 0.85
CA PHE A 22 18.30 -16.22 -0.21
C PHE A 22 17.76 -17.48 -0.87
N THR A 23 18.42 -18.63 -0.72
CA THR A 23 17.79 -19.93 -1.04
C THR A 23 16.63 -20.20 -0.11
N LEU A 24 16.80 -19.99 1.20
CA LEU A 24 15.70 -20.13 2.15
C LEU A 24 14.57 -19.15 1.83
N VAL A 25 14.87 -17.87 1.59
CA VAL A 25 13.87 -16.85 1.23
C VAL A 25 13.12 -17.23 -0.05
N THR A 26 13.83 -17.65 -1.10
CA THR A 26 13.23 -18.06 -2.37
C THR A 26 12.35 -19.30 -2.21
N VAL A 27 12.79 -20.29 -1.42
CA VAL A 27 11.99 -21.49 -1.13
C VAL A 27 10.73 -21.14 -0.36
N LEU A 28 10.84 -20.30 0.67
CA LEU A 28 9.67 -19.85 1.44
C LEU A 28 8.69 -19.07 0.56
N TYR A 29 9.19 -18.19 -0.31
CA TYR A 29 8.36 -17.42 -1.25
C TYR A 29 7.64 -18.29 -2.28
N LEU A 30 8.33 -19.31 -2.83
CA LEU A 30 7.77 -20.13 -3.92
C LEU A 30 6.88 -21.28 -3.43
N PHE A 31 7.12 -21.80 -2.22
CA PHE A 31 6.49 -23.05 -1.78
C PHE A 31 5.74 -22.96 -0.44
N PHE A 32 5.83 -21.84 0.29
CA PHE A 32 5.24 -21.69 1.62
C PHE A 32 4.45 -20.38 1.78
N ASP A 33 3.83 -19.90 0.71
CA ASP A 33 3.07 -18.64 0.69
C ASP A 33 1.82 -18.63 1.59
N SER A 34 1.34 -19.80 2.03
CA SER A 34 0.28 -19.95 3.04
C SER A 34 0.74 -19.86 4.50
N SER A 35 2.05 -19.80 4.75
CA SER A 35 2.59 -19.63 6.11
C SER A 35 2.77 -18.14 6.45
N LEU A 36 2.69 -17.78 7.74
CA LEU A 36 2.98 -16.41 8.21
C LEU A 36 4.31 -15.89 7.65
N PHE A 37 5.37 -16.71 7.70
CA PHE A 37 6.69 -16.32 7.19
C PHE A 37 6.73 -16.17 5.67
N GLY A 38 6.07 -17.05 4.92
CA GLY A 38 5.99 -16.92 3.46
C GLY A 38 5.22 -15.68 3.03
N TRP A 39 4.10 -15.39 3.72
CA TRP A 39 3.34 -14.15 3.52
C TRP A 39 4.18 -12.90 3.82
N LEU A 40 4.87 -12.86 4.97
CA LEU A 40 5.78 -11.75 5.31
C LEU A 40 6.90 -11.58 4.27
N ILE A 41 7.47 -12.66 3.77
CA ILE A 41 8.47 -12.62 2.69
C ILE A 41 7.85 -12.06 1.41
N ALA A 42 6.63 -12.46 1.05
CA ALA A 42 5.96 -12.00 -0.15
C ALA A 42 5.69 -10.49 -0.16
N LEU A 43 5.59 -9.83 1.02
CA LEU A 43 5.45 -8.38 1.12
C LEU A 43 6.68 -7.59 0.64
N PHE A 44 7.89 -8.13 0.85
CA PHE A 44 9.14 -7.40 0.61
C PHE A 44 10.00 -7.99 -0.51
N TYR A 45 10.00 -9.32 -0.65
CA TYR A 45 10.89 -10.02 -1.56
C TYR A 45 10.74 -9.58 -3.02
N PRO A 46 9.52 -9.46 -3.60
CA PRO A 46 9.36 -9.01 -4.97
C PRO A 46 10.02 -7.65 -5.24
N SER A 47 9.97 -6.73 -4.28
CA SER A 47 10.51 -5.37 -4.40
C SER A 47 12.05 -5.33 -4.50
N ILE A 48 12.75 -6.33 -3.96
CA ILE A 48 14.22 -6.40 -3.95
C ILE A 48 14.79 -7.49 -4.87
N ALA A 49 13.95 -8.42 -5.32
CA ALA A 49 14.35 -9.60 -6.08
C ALA A 49 15.23 -9.30 -7.33
N PRO A 50 14.98 -8.26 -8.15
CA PRO A 50 15.84 -7.98 -9.30
C PRO A 50 17.26 -7.61 -8.94
N LEU A 51 17.44 -6.79 -7.89
CA LEU A 51 18.77 -6.42 -7.40
C LEU A 51 19.53 -7.67 -6.95
N LEU A 52 18.82 -8.59 -6.30
CA LEU A 52 19.39 -9.85 -5.84
C LEU A 52 19.82 -10.77 -7.00
N SER A 53 19.15 -10.72 -8.15
CA SER A 53 19.52 -11.52 -9.32
C SER A 53 20.98 -11.29 -9.75
N ILE A 54 21.44 -10.03 -9.73
CA ILE A 54 22.83 -9.62 -10.02
C ILE A 54 23.77 -10.15 -8.93
N VAL A 55 23.34 -10.07 -7.67
CA VAL A 55 24.10 -10.55 -6.51
C VAL A 55 24.31 -12.06 -6.55
N TYR A 56 23.29 -12.84 -6.95
CA TYR A 56 23.37 -14.30 -7.05
C TYR A 56 24.39 -14.73 -8.11
N ILE A 57 24.31 -14.15 -9.31
CA ILE A 57 25.23 -14.44 -10.41
C ILE A 57 26.67 -14.10 -10.01
N SER A 58 26.87 -12.90 -9.45
CA SER A 58 28.19 -12.44 -9.00
C SER A 58 28.77 -13.38 -7.93
N SER A 59 27.97 -13.71 -6.91
CA SER A 59 28.37 -14.63 -5.83
C SER A 59 28.71 -16.02 -6.36
N GLY A 60 27.93 -16.54 -7.30
CA GLY A 60 28.19 -17.81 -7.96
C GLY A 60 29.53 -17.82 -8.71
N ILE A 61 29.82 -16.78 -9.49
CA ILE A 61 31.09 -16.63 -10.21
C ILE A 61 32.28 -16.63 -9.24
N ILE A 62 32.17 -15.88 -8.14
CA ILE A 62 33.22 -15.78 -7.10
C ILE A 62 33.45 -17.15 -6.45
N ILE A 63 32.38 -17.84 -6.04
CA ILE A 63 32.45 -19.17 -5.43
C ILE A 63 33.07 -20.19 -6.39
N ILE A 64 32.63 -20.20 -7.66
CA ILE A 64 33.20 -21.07 -8.69
C ILE A 64 34.68 -20.77 -8.86
N ARG A 65 35.07 -19.50 -9.03
CA ARG A 65 36.46 -19.10 -9.27
C ARG A 65 37.41 -19.48 -8.15
N PHE A 66 36.98 -19.34 -6.90
CA PHE A 66 37.85 -19.49 -5.73
C PHE A 66 37.68 -20.80 -4.95
N SER A 67 36.59 -21.54 -5.10
CA SER A 67 36.33 -22.79 -4.35
C SER A 67 36.25 -24.04 -5.23
N PHE A 68 35.68 -23.90 -6.44
CA PHE A 68 35.33 -25.03 -7.30
C PHE A 68 35.94 -25.01 -8.70
N MET A 69 36.86 -24.10 -8.98
CA MET A 69 37.49 -24.01 -10.29
C MET A 69 38.14 -25.34 -10.67
N LYS A 70 37.85 -25.84 -11.88
CA LYS A 70 38.23 -27.18 -12.38
C LYS A 70 37.54 -28.38 -11.69
N LYS A 71 36.67 -28.17 -10.69
CA LYS A 71 35.86 -29.23 -10.06
C LYS A 71 34.47 -29.27 -10.71
N ARG A 72 34.33 -30.03 -11.80
CA ARG A 72 33.11 -30.06 -12.65
C ARG A 72 31.80 -30.17 -11.85
N ARG A 73 31.70 -31.11 -10.91
CA ARG A 73 30.49 -31.30 -10.08
C ARG A 73 30.15 -30.06 -9.26
N GLY A 74 31.13 -29.47 -8.57
CA GLY A 74 30.92 -28.27 -7.75
C GLY A 74 30.51 -27.05 -8.57
N MET A 75 31.10 -26.89 -9.76
CA MET A 75 30.70 -25.81 -10.68
C MET A 75 29.24 -25.96 -11.12
N ILE A 76 28.82 -27.17 -11.50
CA ILE A 76 27.43 -27.44 -11.91
C ILE A 76 26.46 -27.15 -10.76
N ILE A 77 26.76 -27.61 -9.53
CA ILE A 77 25.89 -27.40 -8.36
C ILE A 77 25.71 -25.90 -8.08
N VAL A 78 26.80 -25.13 -8.04
CA VAL A 78 26.73 -23.69 -7.75
C VAL A 78 25.99 -22.95 -8.87
N SER A 79 26.25 -23.28 -10.14
CA SER A 79 25.53 -22.71 -11.27
C SER A 79 24.04 -23.02 -11.22
N ALA A 80 23.66 -24.27 -10.96
CA ALA A 80 22.26 -24.68 -10.86
C ALA A 80 21.53 -23.93 -9.73
N LEU A 81 22.18 -23.75 -8.57
CA LEU A 81 21.64 -22.97 -7.47
C LEU A 81 21.43 -21.50 -7.84
N CYS A 82 22.42 -20.87 -8.49
CA CYS A 82 22.31 -19.48 -8.92
C CYS A 82 21.21 -19.29 -9.97
N ILE A 83 21.04 -20.26 -10.88
CA ILE A 83 19.95 -20.28 -11.87
C ILE A 83 18.59 -20.39 -11.18
N PHE A 84 18.45 -21.30 -10.21
CA PHE A 84 17.21 -21.43 -9.42
C PHE A 84 16.84 -20.10 -8.74
N LEU A 85 17.80 -19.48 -8.05
CA LEU A 85 17.61 -18.20 -7.39
C LEU A 85 17.27 -17.06 -8.37
N PHE A 86 17.95 -17.02 -9.51
CA PHE A 86 17.69 -16.04 -10.57
C PHE A 86 16.27 -16.17 -11.12
N ILE A 87 15.84 -17.40 -11.44
CA ILE A 87 14.48 -17.66 -11.92
C ILE A 87 13.47 -17.23 -10.85
N GLY A 88 13.68 -17.65 -9.60
CA GLY A 88 12.84 -17.25 -8.47
C GLY A 88 12.69 -15.73 -8.33
N ALA A 89 13.78 -14.99 -8.58
CA ALA A 89 13.79 -13.53 -8.51
C ALA A 89 13.09 -12.83 -9.69
N ILE A 90 13.06 -13.45 -10.89
CA ILE A 90 12.48 -12.84 -12.08
C ILE A 90 11.00 -13.20 -12.28
N ILE A 91 10.49 -14.24 -11.59
CA ILE A 91 9.08 -14.67 -11.67
C ILE A 91 8.08 -13.52 -11.51
N PRO A 92 8.19 -12.63 -10.50
CA PRO A 92 7.24 -11.52 -10.34
C PRO A 92 7.19 -10.59 -11.56
N TYR A 93 8.30 -10.49 -12.28
CA TYR A 93 8.48 -9.58 -13.41
C TYR A 93 8.00 -10.18 -14.72
N ALA A 94 8.05 -11.51 -14.85
CA ALA A 94 7.50 -12.21 -16.00
C ALA A 94 5.97 -12.01 -16.13
N ALA A 95 5.28 -11.71 -15.02
CA ALA A 95 3.84 -11.45 -15.00
C ALA A 95 3.47 -10.01 -15.42
N ILE A 96 4.41 -9.07 -15.44
CA ILE A 96 4.13 -7.64 -15.66
C ILE A 96 3.47 -7.37 -17.02
N PRO A 97 3.95 -7.91 -18.16
CA PRO A 97 3.30 -7.66 -19.44
C PRO A 97 1.85 -8.14 -19.47
N GLY A 98 1.56 -9.28 -18.83
CA GLY A 98 0.21 -9.81 -18.69
C GLY A 98 -0.67 -8.91 -17.82
N GLY A 99 -0.16 -8.44 -16.68
CA GLY A 99 -0.88 -7.52 -15.81
C GLY A 99 -1.19 -6.16 -16.47
N ILE A 100 -0.25 -5.64 -17.26
CA ILE A 100 -0.48 -4.42 -18.06
C ILE A 100 -1.57 -4.67 -19.10
N ALA A 101 -1.47 -5.76 -19.89
CA ALA A 101 -2.47 -6.06 -20.91
C ALA A 101 -3.87 -6.27 -20.33
N GLU A 102 -3.97 -6.92 -19.16
CA GLU A 102 -5.21 -7.09 -18.41
C GLU A 102 -5.79 -5.73 -17.97
N ALA A 103 -4.96 -4.85 -17.40
CA ALA A 103 -5.37 -3.53 -16.97
C ALA A 103 -5.86 -2.66 -18.15
N GLU A 104 -5.11 -2.63 -19.25
CA GLU A 104 -5.50 -1.90 -20.47
C GLU A 104 -6.81 -2.44 -21.05
N SER A 105 -6.98 -3.77 -21.07
CA SER A 105 -8.22 -4.42 -21.52
C SER A 105 -9.42 -4.03 -20.66
N GLN A 106 -9.28 -4.03 -19.33
CA GLN A 106 -10.36 -3.63 -18.41
C GLN A 106 -10.69 -2.15 -18.53
N MET A 107 -9.67 -1.28 -18.60
CA MET A 107 -9.87 0.16 -18.77
C MET A 107 -10.52 0.49 -20.12
N GLY A 108 -10.05 -0.10 -21.21
CA GLY A 108 -10.65 0.03 -22.53
C GLY A 108 -12.08 -0.52 -22.59
N GLY A 109 -12.36 -1.63 -21.90
CA GLY A 109 -13.71 -2.19 -21.81
C GLY A 109 -14.70 -1.30 -21.06
N ILE A 110 -14.26 -0.59 -20.01
CA ILE A 110 -15.11 0.28 -19.18
C ILE A 110 -15.31 1.65 -19.83
N TYR A 111 -14.24 2.27 -20.32
CA TYR A 111 -14.24 3.68 -20.75
C TYR A 111 -14.22 3.85 -22.28
N GLY A 112 -13.88 2.80 -23.03
CA GLY A 112 -13.80 2.81 -24.49
C GLY A 112 -12.97 3.96 -25.03
N THR A 113 -13.50 4.66 -26.03
CA THR A 113 -12.81 5.76 -26.70
C THR A 113 -12.39 6.93 -25.79
N ALA A 114 -13.01 7.08 -24.61
CA ALA A 114 -12.60 8.11 -23.66
C ALA A 114 -11.22 7.79 -23.07
N TYR A 115 -10.91 6.51 -22.85
CA TYR A 115 -9.61 6.05 -22.39
C TYR A 115 -8.58 6.09 -23.53
N ASP A 116 -8.95 5.64 -24.73
CA ASP A 116 -8.05 5.64 -25.89
C ASP A 116 -7.56 7.04 -26.28
N ASN A 117 -8.37 8.07 -26.01
CA ASN A 117 -8.08 9.46 -26.33
C ASN A 117 -7.56 10.28 -25.13
N LEU A 118 -7.18 9.63 -24.02
CA LEU A 118 -6.59 10.34 -22.89
C LEU A 118 -5.30 11.05 -23.31
N ASP A 119 -5.16 12.31 -22.92
CA ASP A 119 -3.89 13.01 -23.00
C ASP A 119 -2.94 12.44 -21.93
N THR A 120 -2.01 11.60 -22.38
CA THR A 120 -1.00 10.98 -21.54
C THR A 120 0.34 11.70 -21.59
N SER A 121 0.43 12.89 -22.21
CA SER A 121 1.69 13.61 -22.42
C SER A 121 2.42 13.99 -21.12
N GLN A 122 1.67 14.18 -20.03
CA GLN A 122 2.21 14.46 -18.69
C GLN A 122 2.40 13.20 -17.83
N MET A 123 1.93 12.04 -18.31
CA MET A 123 2.07 10.76 -17.60
C MET A 123 3.44 10.12 -17.82
N ARG A 124 3.73 9.06 -17.07
CA ARG A 124 4.94 8.27 -17.28
C ARG A 124 4.91 7.64 -18.68
N PRO A 125 6.06 7.57 -19.38
CA PRO A 125 6.13 7.03 -20.73
C PRO A 125 5.89 5.52 -20.81
N VAL A 126 6.00 4.82 -19.67
CA VAL A 126 5.72 3.39 -19.56
C VAL A 126 4.94 3.11 -18.26
N PRO A 127 3.99 2.15 -18.27
CA PRO A 127 3.25 1.75 -17.06
C PRO A 127 4.16 1.16 -15.98
N TYR A 128 5.24 0.49 -16.38
CA TYR A 128 6.22 -0.11 -15.48
C TYR A 128 7.66 0.13 -15.96
N SER A 129 8.54 0.50 -15.03
CA SER A 129 9.99 0.67 -15.26
C SER A 129 10.77 -0.12 -14.23
N LEU A 130 11.56 -1.09 -14.69
CA LEU A 130 12.48 -1.84 -13.83
C LEU A 130 13.53 -0.90 -13.20
N TYR A 131 13.96 0.12 -13.95
CA TYR A 131 14.88 1.13 -13.47
C TYR A 131 14.27 1.90 -12.29
N ASP A 132 13.04 2.38 -12.43
CA ASP A 132 12.36 3.15 -11.37
C ASP A 132 12.07 2.26 -10.14
N SER A 133 11.83 0.97 -10.35
CA SER A 133 11.71 0.00 -9.24
C SER A 133 12.99 -0.15 -8.44
N MET A 134 14.17 0.06 -9.05
CA MET A 134 15.47 -0.09 -8.41
C MET A 134 16.00 1.23 -7.83
N TYR A 135 15.71 2.34 -8.50
CA TYR A 135 16.31 3.66 -8.22
C TYR A 135 15.31 4.72 -7.76
N GLY A 136 14.02 4.38 -7.72
CA GLY A 136 12.94 5.30 -7.40
C GLY A 136 12.32 5.94 -8.65
N VAL A 137 11.06 6.38 -8.52
CA VAL A 137 10.39 7.16 -9.55
C VAL A 137 10.97 8.58 -9.57
N PRO A 138 11.31 9.15 -10.74
CA PRO A 138 11.76 10.53 -10.81
C PRO A 138 10.60 11.47 -10.44
N ILE A 139 10.80 12.31 -9.43
CA ILE A 139 9.80 13.27 -8.94
C ILE A 139 10.45 14.66 -9.00
N ASP A 140 9.77 15.60 -9.65
CA ASP A 140 10.20 17.00 -9.65
C ASP A 140 9.74 17.71 -8.37
N GLU A 141 10.61 17.69 -7.38
CA GLU A 141 10.43 18.30 -6.06
C GLU A 141 10.26 19.83 -6.12
N SER A 142 10.61 20.48 -7.23
CA SER A 142 10.40 21.92 -7.38
C SER A 142 8.94 22.28 -7.67
N ARG A 143 8.11 21.30 -8.06
CA ARG A 143 6.71 21.54 -8.47
C ARG A 143 5.71 21.54 -7.32
N PHE A 144 6.13 21.24 -6.09
CA PHE A 144 5.24 21.25 -4.93
C PHE A 144 5.98 21.59 -3.64
N SER A 145 5.23 21.90 -2.59
CA SER A 145 5.71 22.08 -1.23
C SER A 145 4.97 21.14 -0.28
N VAL A 146 5.62 20.67 0.78
CA VAL A 146 5.00 19.85 1.82
C VAL A 146 4.94 20.64 3.12
N GLN A 147 3.75 20.71 3.71
CA GLN A 147 3.58 21.12 5.10
C GLN A 147 3.13 19.91 5.91
N GLU A 148 4.01 19.44 6.79
CA GLU A 148 3.75 18.26 7.61
C GLU A 148 3.01 18.61 8.91
N ASN A 149 2.31 17.62 9.48
CA ASN A 149 1.68 17.67 10.79
C ASN A 149 0.68 18.83 10.96
N VAL A 150 -0.17 19.05 9.97
CA VAL A 150 -1.28 20.01 10.08
C VAL A 150 -2.41 19.37 10.88
N LYS A 151 -2.72 19.91 12.07
CA LYS A 151 -3.81 19.39 12.90
C LYS A 151 -5.17 19.65 12.25
N TYR A 152 -6.03 18.64 12.24
CA TYR A 152 -7.40 18.78 11.74
C TYR A 152 -8.46 18.38 12.77
N LEU A 153 -8.14 17.49 13.70
CA LEU A 153 -9.07 17.04 14.74
C LEU A 153 -8.36 16.95 16.08
N ASP A 154 -9.09 17.33 17.12
CA ASP A 154 -8.72 17.18 18.52
C ASP A 154 -9.98 16.71 19.24
N ASN A 155 -10.01 15.44 19.65
CA ASN A 155 -11.19 14.86 20.28
C ASN A 155 -11.13 14.95 21.81
N GLY A 156 -10.16 15.67 22.37
CA GLY A 156 -9.90 15.79 23.80
C GLY A 156 -9.11 14.63 24.42
N VAL A 157 -8.89 13.54 23.69
CA VAL A 157 -8.04 12.40 24.07
C VAL A 157 -6.75 12.41 23.26
N ASP A 158 -6.90 12.47 21.93
CA ASP A 158 -5.81 12.53 20.96
C ASP A 158 -6.04 13.63 19.92
N SER A 159 -4.95 14.01 19.24
CA SER A 159 -4.96 14.93 18.11
C SER A 159 -4.57 14.21 16.84
N PHE A 160 -5.22 14.56 15.73
CA PHE A 160 -5.01 13.94 14.42
C PHE A 160 -4.54 14.98 13.41
N TYR A 161 -3.65 14.53 12.53
CA TYR A 161 -2.90 15.40 11.64
C TYR A 161 -2.96 14.92 10.19
N PHE A 162 -2.57 15.78 9.27
CA PHE A 162 -2.31 15.40 7.89
C PHE A 162 -1.05 16.10 7.38
N ASP A 163 -0.44 15.53 6.35
CA ASP A 163 0.58 16.20 5.57
C ASP A 163 -0.04 16.76 4.29
N TRP A 164 0.23 18.04 4.04
CA TRP A 164 -0.32 18.79 2.93
C TRP A 164 0.72 18.96 1.83
N TYR A 165 0.52 18.24 0.72
CA TYR A 165 1.35 18.36 -0.48
C TYR A 165 0.65 19.30 -1.44
N ARG A 166 1.18 20.52 -1.58
CA ARG A 166 0.59 21.59 -2.39
C ARG A 166 1.39 21.79 -3.67
N PRO A 167 0.78 21.65 -4.86
CA PRO A 167 1.41 22.03 -6.11
C PRO A 167 1.76 23.53 -6.16
N THR A 168 2.77 23.84 -6.96
CA THR A 168 3.12 25.22 -7.34
C THR A 168 2.14 25.77 -8.37
N GLY A 169 2.01 27.10 -8.41
CA GLY A 169 1.10 27.80 -9.33
C GLY A 169 -0.23 28.22 -8.71
N GLU A 170 -1.13 28.68 -9.56
CA GLU A 170 -2.47 29.12 -9.16
C GLU A 170 -3.43 27.92 -9.16
N GLY A 171 -4.09 27.69 -8.03
CA GLY A 171 -5.16 26.69 -7.91
C GLY A 171 -6.54 27.27 -8.23
N PRO A 172 -7.63 26.61 -7.80
CA PRO A 172 -7.65 25.40 -6.98
C PRO A 172 -7.19 24.16 -7.77
N PHE A 173 -6.65 23.18 -7.06
CA PHE A 173 -6.11 21.94 -7.61
C PHE A 173 -7.06 20.77 -7.35
N PRO A 174 -7.16 19.79 -8.26
CA PRO A 174 -7.87 18.54 -7.98
C PRO A 174 -7.26 17.86 -6.74
N VAL A 175 -8.12 17.27 -5.92
CA VAL A 175 -7.79 16.78 -4.57
C VAL A 175 -7.57 15.28 -4.59
N ILE A 176 -6.53 14.83 -3.88
CA ILE A 176 -6.35 13.43 -3.48
C ILE A 176 -6.34 13.35 -1.95
N ILE A 177 -7.24 12.55 -1.39
CA ILE A 177 -7.21 12.15 0.02
C ILE A 177 -6.57 10.77 0.08
N ALA A 178 -5.38 10.66 0.68
CA ALA A 178 -4.63 9.42 0.80
C ALA A 178 -4.78 8.84 2.22
N LEU A 179 -5.15 7.56 2.31
CA LEU A 179 -5.43 6.86 3.56
C LEU A 179 -4.51 5.64 3.74
N HIS A 180 -3.75 5.63 4.84
CA HIS A 180 -2.74 4.61 5.11
C HIS A 180 -3.33 3.22 5.36
N GLY A 181 -2.56 2.18 5.08
CA GLY A 181 -2.92 0.80 5.45
C GLY A 181 -2.56 0.47 6.89
N GLY A 182 -2.56 -0.84 7.20
CA GLY A 182 -2.07 -1.35 8.48
C GLY A 182 -3.12 -2.06 9.34
N ALA A 183 -4.06 -2.76 8.70
CA ALA A 183 -5.05 -3.60 9.37
C ALA A 183 -5.82 -2.86 10.50
N TRP A 184 -6.05 -1.56 10.33
CA TRP A 184 -6.79 -0.68 11.27
C TRP A 184 -6.16 -0.50 12.66
N VAL A 185 -5.01 -1.12 12.91
CA VAL A 185 -4.32 -1.18 14.22
C VAL A 185 -2.93 -0.56 14.20
N ILE A 186 -2.33 -0.41 13.01
CA ILE A 186 -1.07 0.29 12.81
C ILE A 186 -1.17 1.22 11.61
N GLY A 187 -0.23 2.17 11.50
CA GLY A 187 -0.08 3.03 10.34
C GLY A 187 -0.03 4.51 10.69
N ASP A 188 0.51 5.29 9.76
CA ASP A 188 0.60 6.74 9.86
C ASP A 188 0.72 7.33 8.45
N LYS A 189 0.60 8.65 8.34
CA LYS A 189 0.98 9.43 7.16
C LYS A 189 2.48 9.29 6.84
N GLY A 190 2.89 9.63 5.63
CA GLY A 190 4.28 9.55 5.19
C GLY A 190 4.68 8.13 4.76
N SER A 191 5.67 7.53 5.43
CA SER A 191 6.31 6.28 4.97
C SER A 191 5.34 5.11 4.84
N MET A 192 4.37 4.98 5.75
CA MET A 192 3.36 3.92 5.73
C MET A 192 2.26 4.16 4.69
N ASN A 193 2.04 5.42 4.30
CA ASN A 193 1.07 5.81 3.28
C ASN A 193 1.69 6.04 1.89
N VAL A 194 2.78 5.32 1.59
CA VAL A 194 3.43 5.34 0.27
C VAL A 194 3.83 6.76 -0.15
N ILE A 195 4.65 7.44 0.66
CA ILE A 195 5.09 8.83 0.43
C ILE A 195 5.48 9.17 -1.02
N LEU A 196 6.12 8.24 -1.76
CA LEU A 196 6.49 8.45 -3.17
C LEU A 196 5.28 8.66 -4.09
N PHE A 197 4.16 7.98 -3.80
CA PHE A 197 2.89 8.20 -4.49
C PHE A 197 2.40 9.63 -4.26
N ASN A 198 2.32 10.07 -3.00
CA ASN A 198 1.82 11.40 -2.63
C ASN A 198 2.65 12.52 -3.29
N ARG A 199 3.98 12.38 -3.25
CA ARG A 199 4.92 13.30 -3.91
C ARG A 199 4.78 13.30 -5.43
N TYR A 200 4.63 12.13 -6.05
CA TYR A 200 4.43 12.01 -7.49
C TYR A 200 3.15 12.76 -7.92
N PHE A 201 2.01 12.50 -7.28
CA PHE A 201 0.76 13.19 -7.65
C PHE A 201 0.81 14.70 -7.38
N ALA A 202 1.47 15.12 -6.31
CA ALA A 202 1.71 16.54 -6.06
C ALA A 202 2.52 17.20 -7.20
N SER A 203 3.57 16.54 -7.69
CA SER A 203 4.35 17.01 -8.84
C SER A 203 3.57 17.04 -10.17
N GLN A 204 2.42 16.34 -10.23
CA GLN A 204 1.50 16.30 -11.37
C GLN A 204 0.36 17.32 -11.26
N GLY A 205 0.33 18.15 -10.21
CA GLY A 205 -0.68 19.21 -10.05
C GLY A 205 -1.90 18.82 -9.22
N TYR A 206 -1.85 17.72 -8.45
CA TYR A 206 -2.89 17.37 -7.49
C TYR A 206 -2.52 17.88 -6.10
N VAL A 207 -3.46 18.50 -5.38
CA VAL A 207 -3.27 18.71 -3.94
C VAL A 207 -3.51 17.38 -3.21
N VAL A 208 -2.50 16.91 -2.47
CA VAL A 208 -2.59 15.63 -1.76
C VAL A 208 -2.65 15.88 -0.26
N PHE A 209 -3.60 15.23 0.39
CA PHE A 209 -3.73 15.20 1.84
C PHE A 209 -3.47 13.78 2.32
N ASP A 210 -2.31 13.59 2.94
CA ASP A 210 -1.89 12.33 3.52
C ASP A 210 -2.35 12.28 4.98
N LEU A 211 -3.40 11.52 5.23
CA LEU A 211 -4.20 11.63 6.45
C LEU A 211 -3.83 10.57 7.47
N GLN A 212 -3.57 11.02 8.71
CA GLN A 212 -3.55 10.18 9.89
C GLN A 212 -4.97 10.08 10.45
N TYR A 213 -5.37 8.89 10.92
CA TYR A 213 -6.64 8.68 11.63
C TYR A 213 -6.43 7.70 12.81
N GLY A 214 -7.45 7.57 13.67
CA GLY A 214 -7.38 6.69 14.84
C GLY A 214 -7.05 5.24 14.51
N LEU A 215 -6.49 4.53 15.48
CA LEU A 215 -6.17 3.12 15.38
C LEU A 215 -6.81 2.34 16.52
N PHE A 216 -7.15 1.08 16.27
CA PHE A 216 -7.68 0.21 17.31
C PHE A 216 -6.55 -0.31 18.20
N ASP A 217 -6.71 -0.17 19.52
CA ASP A 217 -5.78 -0.70 20.49
C ASP A 217 -5.93 -2.22 20.65
N ILE A 218 -4.90 -2.92 20.20
CA ILE A 218 -4.86 -4.38 20.21
C ILE A 218 -4.55 -4.99 21.58
N GLU A 219 -4.10 -4.21 22.57
CA GLU A 219 -3.84 -4.73 23.92
C GLU A 219 -5.11 -5.30 24.57
N SER A 220 -6.27 -4.81 24.11
CA SER A 220 -7.59 -5.28 24.53
C SER A 220 -8.03 -6.61 23.88
N LEU A 221 -7.33 -7.07 22.85
CA LEU A 221 -7.71 -8.28 22.10
C LEU A 221 -7.33 -9.56 22.84
N SER A 222 -8.09 -10.63 22.58
CA SER A 222 -7.76 -11.98 23.05
C SER A 222 -7.98 -13.03 21.96
N GLY A 223 -7.47 -14.24 22.19
CA GLY A 223 -7.65 -15.37 21.28
C GLY A 223 -6.99 -15.18 19.91
N GLU A 224 -7.68 -15.62 18.86
CA GLU A 224 -7.17 -15.62 17.47
C GLU A 224 -6.98 -14.21 16.91
N ALA A 225 -7.82 -13.25 17.33
CA ALA A 225 -7.68 -11.85 16.96
C ALA A 225 -6.37 -11.26 17.49
N ALA A 226 -6.03 -11.52 18.75
CA ALA A 226 -4.77 -11.08 19.35
C ALA A 226 -3.55 -11.70 18.65
N ALA A 227 -3.61 -12.98 18.28
CA ALA A 227 -2.51 -13.65 17.58
C ALA A 227 -2.25 -13.03 16.19
N THR A 228 -3.32 -12.72 15.45
CA THR A 228 -3.23 -12.18 14.10
C THR A 228 -2.84 -10.69 14.11
N PHE A 229 -3.58 -9.85 14.86
CA PHE A 229 -3.29 -8.41 14.94
C PHE A 229 -2.00 -8.10 15.72
N GLY A 230 -1.63 -8.93 16.71
CA GLY A 230 -0.38 -8.80 17.46
C GLY A 230 0.87 -8.99 16.61
N ALA A 231 0.80 -9.79 15.54
CA ALA A 231 1.89 -9.90 14.57
C ALA A 231 2.14 -8.57 13.85
N PHE A 232 1.09 -7.80 13.55
CA PHE A 232 1.22 -6.48 12.94
C PHE A 232 1.88 -5.46 13.89
N SER A 233 1.50 -5.44 15.18
CA SER A 233 2.13 -4.55 16.17
C SER A 233 3.61 -4.87 16.40
N THR A 234 3.97 -6.16 16.45
CA THR A 234 5.38 -6.59 16.61
C THR A 234 6.26 -6.12 15.43
N LEU A 235 5.67 -6.03 14.23
CA LEU A 235 6.34 -5.53 13.02
C LEU A 235 6.18 -4.00 12.85
N GLY A 236 5.34 -3.38 13.67
CA GLY A 236 4.85 -2.01 13.56
C GLY A 236 5.55 -0.99 14.43
N GLY A 237 6.58 -1.37 15.21
CA GLY A 237 7.27 -0.45 16.11
C GLY A 237 7.78 0.81 15.39
N GLY A 238 7.25 1.98 15.76
CA GLY A 238 7.56 3.27 15.13
C GLY A 238 6.83 3.55 13.81
N LEU A 239 5.83 2.75 13.45
CA LEU A 239 4.97 2.92 12.27
C LEU A 239 3.57 3.46 12.60
N SER A 240 3.33 3.83 13.86
CA SER A 240 2.07 4.37 14.35
C SER A 240 2.30 5.55 15.32
N PRO A 241 1.40 6.53 15.36
CA PRO A 241 1.35 7.53 16.42
C PRO A 241 1.03 6.91 17.78
N ASP A 242 1.54 7.52 18.85
CA ASP A 242 1.20 7.14 20.22
C ASP A 242 -0.18 7.71 20.60
N TYR A 243 -1.23 6.90 20.41
CA TYR A 243 -2.59 7.24 20.84
C TYR A 243 -2.85 6.81 22.28
N ASN A 244 -3.60 7.64 23.01
CA ASN A 244 -4.14 7.29 24.32
C ASN A 244 -5.50 6.59 24.21
N GLY A 245 -6.23 6.83 23.12
CA GLY A 245 -7.52 6.21 22.82
C GLY A 245 -7.40 4.96 21.93
N SER A 246 -8.44 4.13 21.98
CA SER A 246 -8.67 3.03 21.04
C SER A 246 -9.84 3.36 20.13
N TYR A 247 -9.64 3.26 18.82
CA TYR A 247 -10.61 3.71 17.82
C TYR A 247 -11.16 2.54 17.01
N THR A 248 -12.45 2.27 17.19
CA THR A 248 -13.21 1.29 16.38
C THR A 248 -13.29 1.73 14.91
N LEU A 249 -13.63 0.82 13.98
CA LEU A 249 -13.73 1.17 12.56
C LEU A 249 -14.70 2.32 12.28
N GLN A 250 -15.79 2.39 13.05
CA GLN A 250 -16.77 3.47 12.96
C GLN A 250 -16.15 4.81 13.39
N GLN A 251 -15.41 4.84 14.48
CA GLN A 251 -14.70 6.05 14.93
C GLN A 251 -13.57 6.45 13.97
N GLN A 252 -12.87 5.48 13.36
CA GLN A 252 -11.85 5.75 12.36
C GLN A 252 -12.46 6.47 11.13
N ILE A 253 -13.58 5.99 10.61
CA ILE A 253 -14.24 6.63 9.48
C ILE A 253 -14.90 7.98 9.85
N GLU A 254 -15.29 8.17 11.10
CA GLU A 254 -15.73 9.47 11.63
C GLU A 254 -14.58 10.47 11.72
N ASN A 255 -13.39 10.06 12.17
CA ASN A 255 -12.20 10.91 12.15
C ASN A 255 -11.87 11.36 10.73
N ILE A 256 -11.94 10.46 9.75
CA ILE A 256 -11.74 10.80 8.34
C ILE A 256 -12.86 11.74 7.84
N GLY A 257 -14.09 11.52 8.29
CA GLY A 257 -15.23 12.40 8.05
C GLY A 257 -14.99 13.84 8.50
N GLU A 258 -14.49 14.04 9.72
CA GLU A 258 -14.14 15.36 10.24
C GLU A 258 -13.07 16.07 9.40
N PHE A 259 -12.08 15.35 8.89
CA PHE A 259 -11.12 15.93 7.93
C PHE A 259 -11.82 16.49 6.70
N THR A 260 -12.78 15.77 6.11
CA THR A 260 -13.48 16.27 4.91
C THR A 260 -14.27 17.55 5.19
N LYS A 261 -14.85 17.70 6.39
CA LYS A 261 -15.55 18.92 6.82
C LYS A 261 -14.58 20.08 7.02
N VAL A 262 -13.42 19.82 7.63
CA VAL A 262 -12.35 20.82 7.79
C VAL A 262 -11.82 21.28 6.43
N LEU A 263 -11.63 20.35 5.50
CA LEU A 263 -11.19 20.65 4.14
C LEU A 263 -12.20 21.55 3.41
N ASP A 264 -13.49 21.27 3.56
CA ASP A 264 -14.57 22.08 2.97
C ASP A 264 -14.51 23.54 3.45
N LEU A 265 -14.49 23.73 4.77
CA LEU A 265 -14.39 25.05 5.41
C LEU A 265 -13.12 25.83 5.06
N ASN A 266 -12.06 25.15 4.61
CA ASN A 266 -10.74 25.72 4.36
C ASN A 266 -10.25 25.51 2.91
N SER A 267 -11.14 25.17 1.98
CA SER A 267 -10.78 24.81 0.60
C SER A 267 -9.95 25.90 -0.11
N SER A 268 -10.27 27.17 0.14
CA SER A 268 -9.49 28.31 -0.37
C SER A 268 -8.06 28.35 0.18
N LYS A 269 -7.88 28.12 1.49
CA LYS A 269 -6.56 28.07 2.15
C LYS A 269 -5.71 26.94 1.55
N TYR A 270 -6.31 25.78 1.34
CA TYR A 270 -5.61 24.63 0.81
C TYR A 270 -5.52 24.59 -0.71
N SER A 271 -6.15 25.56 -1.39
CA SER A 271 -6.37 25.57 -2.85
C SER A 271 -6.89 24.23 -3.36
N ALA A 272 -7.89 23.70 -2.68
CA ALA A 272 -8.53 22.44 -2.98
C ALA A 272 -9.78 22.67 -3.83
N ASP A 273 -9.87 21.99 -4.98
CA ASP A 273 -11.07 21.93 -5.78
C ASP A 273 -11.96 20.78 -5.30
N LEU A 274 -12.96 21.12 -4.50
CA LEU A 274 -13.90 20.14 -3.95
C LEU A 274 -14.82 19.53 -5.01
N ASN A 275 -14.84 20.04 -6.24
CA ASN A 275 -15.58 19.42 -7.33
C ASN A 275 -14.82 18.27 -7.99
N ASN A 276 -13.53 18.11 -7.68
CA ASN A 276 -12.64 17.12 -8.30
C ASN A 276 -11.84 16.39 -7.22
N VAL A 277 -12.53 15.57 -6.42
CA VAL A 277 -11.89 14.80 -5.33
C VAL A 277 -11.74 13.34 -5.68
N PHE A 278 -10.55 12.79 -5.43
CA PHE A 278 -10.26 11.37 -5.46
C PHE A 278 -9.86 10.88 -4.07
N VAL A 279 -10.26 9.67 -3.72
CA VAL A 279 -9.87 9.03 -2.47
C VAL A 279 -9.07 7.77 -2.77
N VAL A 280 -7.90 7.67 -2.16
CA VAL A 280 -6.94 6.60 -2.41
C VAL A 280 -6.59 5.93 -1.09
N GLY A 281 -6.48 4.61 -1.11
CA GLY A 281 -5.98 3.88 0.04
C GLY A 281 -5.57 2.46 -0.27
N ARG A 282 -4.82 1.87 0.67
CA ARG A 282 -4.21 0.55 0.53
C ARG A 282 -4.57 -0.36 1.70
N SER A 283 -4.96 -1.62 1.45
CA SER A 283 -5.41 -2.57 2.47
C SER A 283 -6.53 -1.95 3.34
N ALA A 284 -6.35 -1.84 4.66
CA ALA A 284 -7.25 -1.16 5.58
C ALA A 284 -7.59 0.27 5.13
N GLY A 285 -6.61 1.03 4.63
CA GLY A 285 -6.84 2.36 4.07
C GLY A 285 -7.64 2.32 2.77
N GLY A 286 -7.53 1.24 1.99
CA GLY A 286 -8.35 1.03 0.79
C GLY A 286 -9.80 0.76 1.15
N GLN A 287 -10.02 0.01 2.24
CA GLN A 287 -11.35 -0.15 2.82
C GLN A 287 -11.90 1.20 3.32
N MET A 288 -11.12 2.00 4.05
CA MET A 288 -11.55 3.35 4.46
C MET A 288 -11.81 4.27 3.26
N ALA A 289 -10.97 4.22 2.22
CA ALA A 289 -11.16 4.98 0.99
C ALA A 289 -12.45 4.59 0.29
N SER A 290 -12.83 3.31 0.32
CA SER A 290 -14.09 2.83 -0.21
C SER A 290 -15.30 3.36 0.55
N LEU A 291 -15.21 3.47 1.88
CA LEU A 291 -16.26 4.05 2.71
C LEU A 291 -16.43 5.55 2.48
N VAL A 292 -15.33 6.30 2.29
CA VAL A 292 -15.45 7.73 1.91
C VAL A 292 -16.05 7.85 0.51
N THR A 293 -15.55 7.08 -0.46
CA THR A 293 -15.98 7.11 -1.87
C THR A 293 -17.48 6.86 -2.00
N LEU A 294 -17.97 5.80 -1.36
CA LEU A 294 -19.37 5.38 -1.46
C LEU A 294 -20.27 6.01 -0.40
N GLY A 295 -19.72 6.31 0.77
CA GLY A 295 -20.46 6.80 1.93
C GLY A 295 -20.81 8.28 1.85
N HIS A 296 -20.05 9.13 1.12
CA HIS A 296 -20.29 10.58 1.11
C HIS A 296 -21.71 11.00 0.68
N GLN A 297 -22.38 10.20 -0.15
CA GLN A 297 -23.77 10.40 -0.57
C GLN A 297 -24.73 9.34 -0.01
N ASN A 298 -24.24 8.39 0.77
CA ASN A 298 -25.06 7.31 1.30
C ASN A 298 -25.76 7.75 2.60
N PRO A 299 -27.09 7.56 2.73
CA PRO A 299 -27.83 7.91 3.95
C PRO A 299 -27.31 7.25 5.23
N LEU A 300 -26.67 6.08 5.14
CA LEU A 300 -26.06 5.39 6.29
C LEU A 300 -24.92 6.19 6.95
N TYR A 301 -24.36 7.15 6.21
CA TYR A 301 -23.28 8.04 6.64
C TYR A 301 -23.72 9.51 6.64
N ALA A 302 -25.03 9.78 6.72
CA ALA A 302 -25.55 11.14 6.75
C ALA A 302 -24.88 11.97 7.86
N GLY A 303 -24.29 13.10 7.47
CA GLY A 303 -23.57 14.00 8.39
C GLY A 303 -22.14 13.56 8.74
N ASN A 304 -21.66 12.41 8.26
CA ASN A 304 -20.29 11.96 8.52
C ASN A 304 -19.25 12.72 7.69
N PHE A 305 -19.56 13.01 6.42
CA PHE A 305 -18.64 13.66 5.47
C PHE A 305 -19.10 15.08 5.09
N SER A 306 -18.23 15.87 4.46
CA SER A 306 -18.61 17.14 3.84
C SER A 306 -19.71 16.94 2.80
N GLY A 307 -20.73 17.81 2.84
CA GLY A 307 -21.82 17.81 1.86
C GLY A 307 -21.51 18.54 0.55
N SER A 308 -20.39 19.28 0.50
CA SER A 308 -20.01 20.11 -0.65
C SER A 308 -19.04 19.39 -1.60
N MET A 309 -18.45 18.29 -1.12
CA MET A 309 -17.42 17.54 -1.83
C MET A 309 -18.03 16.61 -2.89
N ILE A 310 -17.50 16.66 -4.11
CA ILE A 310 -17.85 15.77 -5.22
C ILE A 310 -16.70 14.80 -5.45
N ILE A 311 -16.92 13.54 -5.10
CA ILE A 311 -15.95 12.47 -5.35
C ILE A 311 -16.06 12.03 -6.82
N LYS A 312 -14.96 12.20 -7.57
CA LYS A 312 -14.82 11.80 -8.98
C LYS A 312 -14.29 10.38 -9.15
N GLY A 313 -13.72 9.79 -8.09
CA GLY A 313 -13.42 8.37 -8.09
C GLY A 313 -12.65 7.89 -6.86
N GLY A 314 -12.61 6.57 -6.70
CA GLY A 314 -11.85 5.88 -5.67
C GLY A 314 -10.77 4.97 -6.26
N ILE A 315 -9.56 4.99 -5.70
CA ILE A 315 -8.48 4.05 -6.05
C ILE A 315 -8.21 3.17 -4.84
N TRP A 316 -8.64 1.92 -4.90
CA TRP A 316 -8.60 1.00 -3.78
C TRP A 316 -7.60 -0.11 -4.06
N ILE A 317 -6.50 -0.13 -3.32
CA ILE A 317 -5.42 -1.09 -3.52
C ILE A 317 -5.58 -2.21 -2.48
N TYR A 318 -5.94 -3.40 -2.96
CA TYR A 318 -6.30 -4.61 -2.20
C TYR A 318 -7.15 -4.33 -0.95
N PRO A 319 -8.30 -3.65 -1.10
CA PRO A 319 -9.20 -3.34 0.01
C PRO A 319 -9.89 -4.60 0.55
N ALA A 320 -10.17 -4.61 1.86
CA ALA A 320 -11.22 -5.47 2.41
C ALA A 320 -12.59 -4.87 2.05
N THR A 321 -13.37 -5.52 1.19
CA THR A 321 -14.64 -4.95 0.69
C THR A 321 -15.90 -5.57 1.29
N ASN A 322 -15.76 -6.73 1.95
CA ASN A 322 -16.89 -7.47 2.51
C ASN A 322 -16.49 -8.25 3.76
N PHE A 323 -16.84 -7.73 4.94
CA PHE A 323 -16.62 -8.38 6.23
C PHE A 323 -17.60 -9.52 6.54
N THR A 324 -18.67 -9.72 5.77
CA THR A 324 -19.59 -10.85 5.98
C THR A 324 -19.07 -12.17 5.43
N ARG A 325 -17.98 -12.14 4.64
CA ARG A 325 -17.40 -13.35 4.02
C ARG A 325 -16.44 -14.08 4.95
N THR A 326 -16.00 -13.44 6.03
CA THR A 326 -15.23 -14.10 7.07
C THR A 326 -16.16 -14.81 8.03
N GLU A 327 -16.06 -16.15 8.08
CA GLU A 327 -16.83 -17.00 9.00
C GLU A 327 -16.40 -16.81 10.48
N SER A 328 -15.33 -16.06 10.74
CA SER A 328 -14.80 -15.80 12.07
C SER A 328 -15.25 -14.45 12.61
N GLY A 329 -15.57 -14.38 13.92
CA GLY A 329 -15.77 -13.13 14.67
C GLY A 329 -14.47 -12.33 14.88
N PHE A 330 -13.50 -12.50 13.98
CA PHE A 330 -12.19 -11.86 14.00
C PHE A 330 -12.31 -10.33 13.97
N PHE A 331 -13.28 -9.81 13.21
CA PHE A 331 -13.52 -8.37 13.09
C PHE A 331 -14.45 -7.81 14.16
N ASP A 332 -15.13 -8.65 14.95
CA ASP A 332 -16.12 -8.21 15.95
C ASP A 332 -15.51 -7.20 16.93
N ALA A 333 -14.25 -7.41 17.32
CA ALA A 333 -13.57 -6.53 18.26
C ALA A 333 -13.35 -5.11 17.72
N LEU A 334 -13.28 -4.93 16.39
CA LEU A 334 -13.08 -3.62 15.77
C LEU A 334 -14.40 -2.83 15.60
N MET A 335 -15.53 -3.45 15.90
CA MET A 335 -16.87 -2.90 15.72
C MET A 335 -17.31 -2.15 16.99
N GLU A 336 -17.97 -1.00 16.83
CA GLU A 336 -18.36 -0.13 17.96
C GLU A 336 -19.75 -0.43 18.54
N GLY A 337 -20.62 -0.98 17.69
CA GLY A 337 -21.96 -0.42 17.59
C GLY A 337 -23.00 -0.95 18.57
N SER A 338 -23.99 -0.08 18.78
CA SER A 338 -25.32 -0.40 19.31
C SER A 338 -26.20 -1.19 18.33
N LEU A 339 -25.75 -1.31 17.07
CA LEU A 339 -26.41 -2.08 16.02
C LEU A 339 -26.04 -3.57 16.10
N PRO A 340 -26.90 -4.47 15.60
CA PRO A 340 -26.52 -5.87 15.39
C PRO A 340 -25.24 -6.00 14.57
N ILE A 341 -24.39 -6.97 14.92
CA ILE A 341 -23.05 -7.14 14.29
C ILE A 341 -23.12 -7.24 12.76
N GLU A 342 -24.14 -7.92 12.23
CA GLU A 342 -24.36 -8.06 10.79
C GLU A 342 -24.64 -6.71 10.11
N GLU A 343 -25.40 -5.82 10.75
CA GLU A 343 -25.65 -4.47 10.24
C GLU A 343 -24.37 -3.63 10.25
N GLN A 344 -23.51 -3.81 11.25
CA GLN A 344 -22.22 -3.14 11.30
C GLN A 344 -21.29 -3.62 10.18
N TYR A 345 -21.22 -4.94 9.96
CA TYR A 345 -20.47 -5.53 8.87
C TYR A 345 -20.94 -5.00 7.51
N ASN A 346 -22.25 -4.95 7.29
CA ASN A 346 -22.82 -4.42 6.06
C ASN A 346 -22.49 -2.94 5.89
N LYS A 347 -22.66 -2.12 6.94
CA LYS A 347 -22.35 -0.68 6.91
C LYS A 347 -20.89 -0.44 6.54
N LEU A 348 -19.95 -1.17 7.13
CA LEU A 348 -18.51 -0.99 6.95
C LEU A 348 -17.94 -1.76 5.75
N SER A 349 -18.80 -2.36 4.91
CA SER A 349 -18.40 -3.13 3.73
C SER A 349 -18.88 -2.43 2.47
N ALA A 350 -17.94 -1.98 1.63
CA ALA A 350 -18.24 -1.33 0.36
C ALA A 350 -19.17 -2.15 -0.55
N ALA A 351 -19.11 -3.48 -0.47
CA ALA A 351 -19.98 -4.39 -1.23
C ALA A 351 -21.48 -4.12 -1.01
N PHE A 352 -21.89 -3.56 0.13
CA PHE A 352 -23.29 -3.28 0.46
C PHE A 352 -23.67 -1.80 0.33
N LEU A 353 -22.71 -0.92 0.01
CA LEU A 353 -22.95 0.52 -0.15
C LEU A 353 -23.27 0.91 -1.60
N ILE A 354 -22.97 0.04 -2.56
CA ILE A 354 -23.27 0.25 -3.98
C ILE A 354 -24.74 -0.11 -4.23
N THR A 355 -25.60 0.91 -4.23
CA THR A 355 -27.05 0.73 -4.45
C THR A 355 -27.51 1.17 -5.85
N ASN A 356 -26.78 2.08 -6.50
CA ASN A 356 -27.11 2.57 -7.83
C ASN A 356 -25.85 2.94 -8.63
N SER A 357 -25.56 2.19 -9.69
CA SER A 357 -24.38 2.39 -10.55
C SER A 357 -24.36 3.72 -11.32
N THR A 358 -25.49 4.43 -11.44
CA THR A 358 -25.52 5.72 -12.15
C THR A 358 -25.03 6.90 -11.32
N VAL A 359 -24.96 6.74 -10.00
CA VAL A 359 -24.48 7.77 -9.06
C VAL A 359 -23.20 7.35 -8.34
N THR A 360 -22.86 6.06 -8.35
CA THR A 360 -21.58 5.56 -7.83
C THR A 360 -20.41 6.17 -8.61
N PRO A 361 -19.46 6.86 -7.94
CA PRO A 361 -18.25 7.33 -8.60
C PRO A 361 -17.46 6.18 -9.24
N PRO A 362 -16.69 6.42 -10.31
CA PRO A 362 -15.76 5.45 -10.84
C PRO A 362 -14.81 4.86 -9.78
N ILE A 363 -14.61 3.55 -9.82
CA ILE A 363 -13.76 2.83 -8.85
C ILE A 363 -12.71 2.04 -9.60
N MET A 364 -11.44 2.22 -9.21
CA MET A 364 -10.33 1.37 -9.65
C MET A 364 -9.91 0.48 -8.48
N ILE A 365 -10.06 -0.83 -8.64
CA ILE A 365 -9.58 -1.81 -7.66
C ILE A 365 -8.32 -2.47 -8.20
N VAL A 366 -7.23 -2.42 -7.43
CA VAL A 366 -5.99 -3.11 -7.75
C VAL A 366 -5.81 -4.26 -6.76
N HIS A 367 -5.82 -5.50 -7.20
CA HIS A 367 -5.72 -6.66 -6.30
C HIS A 367 -4.58 -7.59 -6.73
N GLY A 368 -3.86 -8.17 -5.75
CA GLY A 368 -2.77 -9.08 -6.00
C GLY A 368 -3.26 -10.49 -6.32
N SER A 369 -2.64 -11.19 -7.27
CA SER A 369 -3.03 -12.56 -7.64
C SER A 369 -2.74 -13.61 -6.56
N LYS A 370 -1.94 -13.25 -5.55
CA LYS A 370 -1.60 -14.09 -4.39
C LYS A 370 -2.25 -13.62 -3.09
N ASP A 371 -3.08 -12.58 -3.14
CA ASP A 371 -3.80 -12.12 -1.96
C ASP A 371 -5.00 -13.03 -1.72
N GLY A 372 -5.21 -13.44 -0.46
CA GLY A 372 -6.30 -14.33 -0.10
C GLY A 372 -7.61 -13.54 -0.05
N LEU A 373 -8.64 -14.02 -0.74
CA LEU A 373 -10.00 -13.45 -0.64
C LEU A 373 -10.68 -13.81 0.68
#